data_AF-A0A3A5WDA5-F1
#
_entry.id   AF-A0A3A5WDA5-F1
#
_cell.length_a   1.000
_cell.length_b   1.000
_cell.length_c   1.000
_cell.angle_alpha   90.00
_cell.angle_beta   90.00
_cell.angle_gamma   90.00
#
_symmetry.space_group_name_H-M   'P 1'
#
loop_
_entity.id
_entity.type
_entity.pdbx_description
1 polymer ?
#
loop_
_entity_poly.entity_id
_entity_poly.type
_entity_poly.pdbx_seq_one_letter_code
_entity_poly.pdbx_strand_id
1 'polypeptide(L)'
;MAKKLSKALRGKRRWIGCNCTGFNSRKEVENFLSDLPVKLYDFENDKCIIVVQLEQYEHVKQKLSSEPIISVTSSGKIRLVRERMHFSRKPRKR
;
A
#
# COMPACT_ATOMS: atom_id res chain seq x y z
N MET A 1 -15.57 20.53 -12.52
CA MET A 1 -15.23 19.11 -12.30
C MET A 1 -13.83 18.85 -12.86
N ALA A 2 -12.86 18.44 -12.04
CA ALA A 2 -11.52 18.15 -12.54
C ALA A 2 -11.59 16.97 -13.54
N LYS A 3 -11.24 17.21 -14.81
CA LYS A 3 -11.18 16.16 -15.83
C LYS A 3 -10.17 15.11 -15.37
N LYS A 4 -10.62 13.87 -15.25
CA LYS A 4 -9.77 12.73 -14.91
C LYS A 4 -8.73 12.56 -16.02
N LEU A 5 -7.44 12.58 -15.68
CA LEU A 5 -6.36 12.34 -16.63
C LEU A 5 -6.58 11.03 -17.39
N SER A 6 -6.20 11.02 -18.67
CA SER A 6 -6.22 9.82 -19.50
C SER A 6 -5.33 8.73 -18.89
N LYS A 7 -5.57 7.46 -19.24
CA LYS A 7 -4.77 6.34 -18.72
C LYS A 7 -3.26 6.50 -18.99
N ALA A 8 -2.90 7.12 -20.12
CA ALA A 8 -1.51 7.37 -20.50
C ALA A 8 -0.87 8.50 -19.68
N LEU A 9 -1.64 9.53 -19.31
CA LEU A 9 -1.17 10.70 -18.57
C LEU A 9 -1.18 10.52 -17.04
N ARG A 10 -1.84 9.48 -16.54
CA ARG A 10 -1.86 9.20 -15.11
C ARG A 10 -0.55 8.52 -14.67
N GLY A 11 0.10 9.08 -13.65
CA GLY A 11 1.28 8.49 -13.03
C GLY A 11 1.10 7.01 -12.65
N LYS A 12 2.13 6.20 -12.94
CA LYS A 12 2.13 4.77 -12.62
C LYS A 12 2.33 4.59 -11.12
N ARG A 13 1.69 3.56 -10.56
CA ARG A 13 1.74 3.27 -9.13
C ARG A 13 1.82 1.79 -8.88
N ARG A 14 2.37 1.43 -7.73
CA ARG A 14 2.41 0.07 -7.21
C ARG A 14 1.65 0.00 -5.89
N TRP A 15 0.89 -1.07 -5.73
CA TRP A 15 0.31 -1.47 -4.46
C TRP A 15 1.24 -2.47 -3.80
N ILE A 16 1.50 -2.27 -2.51
CA ILE A 16 2.34 -3.16 -1.71
C ILE A 16 1.49 -3.62 -0.53
N GLY A 17 1.43 -4.93 -0.33
CA GLY A 17 0.91 -5.55 0.87
C GLY A 17 2.06 -5.83 1.81
N CYS A 18 1.94 -5.36 3.04
CA CYS A 18 2.95 -5.49 4.08
C CYS A 18 2.32 -6.13 5.32
N ASN A 19 3.16 -6.84 6.08
CA ASN A 19 2.86 -7.21 7.46
C ASN A 19 3.48 -6.15 8.36
N CYS A 20 2.69 -5.70 9.32
CA CYS A 20 2.97 -4.63 10.26
C CYS A 20 3.00 -5.27 11.66
N THR A 21 4.15 -5.39 12.32
CA THR A 21 4.26 -5.95 13.67
C THR A 21 4.30 -4.83 14.72
N GLY A 22 3.56 -4.99 15.82
CA GLY A 22 3.62 -4.06 16.95
C GLY A 22 2.82 -2.75 16.79
N PHE A 23 1.86 -2.70 15.87
CA PHE A 23 0.98 -1.54 15.70
C PHE A 23 -0.45 -1.85 16.14
N ASN A 24 -0.98 -1.08 17.08
CA ASN A 24 -2.35 -1.26 17.59
C ASN A 24 -3.37 -0.46 16.79
N SER A 25 -2.93 0.61 16.12
CA SER A 25 -3.81 1.53 15.41
C SER A 25 -3.30 1.89 14.03
N ARG A 26 -4.27 2.10 13.11
CA ARG A 26 -4.01 2.67 11.78
C ARG A 26 -3.19 3.96 11.84
N LYS A 27 -3.42 4.80 12.87
CA LYS A 27 -2.71 6.08 13.05
C LYS A 27 -1.23 5.89 13.32
N GLU A 28 -0.84 4.86 14.06
CA GLU A 28 0.57 4.58 14.38
C GLU A 28 1.32 4.15 13.12
N VAL A 29 0.70 3.28 12.31
CA VAL A 29 1.22 2.89 11.00
C VAL A 29 1.32 4.12 10.09
N GLU A 30 0.31 4.98 10.07
CA GLU A 30 0.31 6.19 9.23
C GLU A 30 1.40 7.19 9.65
N ASN A 31 1.65 7.33 10.96
CA ASN A 31 2.78 8.12 11.48
C ASN A 31 4.13 7.49 11.13
N PHE A 32 4.29 6.17 11.25
CA PHE A 32 5.54 5.51 10.84
C PHE A 32 5.80 5.67 9.34
N LEU A 33 4.74 5.67 8.54
CA LEU A 33 4.82 5.85 7.10
C LEU A 33 4.91 7.31 6.65
N SER A 34 4.80 8.30 7.54
CA SER A 34 4.84 9.72 7.15
C SER A 34 6.17 10.14 6.55
N ASP A 35 7.25 9.44 6.93
CA ASP A 35 8.60 9.66 6.42
C ASP A 35 8.82 9.06 5.02
N LEU A 36 7.87 8.26 4.54
CA LEU A 36 7.91 7.63 3.23
C LEU A 36 6.88 8.28 2.30
N PRO A 37 7.18 8.38 0.99
CA PRO A 37 6.25 8.92 0.00
C PRO A 37 5.17 7.89 -0.37
N VAL A 38 4.49 7.34 0.65
CA VAL A 38 3.49 6.30 0.53
C VAL A 38 2.18 6.74 1.14
N LYS A 39 1.09 6.12 0.71
CA LYS A 39 -0.21 6.34 1.32
C LYS A 39 -0.80 5.03 1.82
N LEU A 40 -1.16 5.00 3.10
CA LEU A 40 -1.85 3.87 3.72
C LEU A 40 -3.30 3.79 3.23
N TYR A 41 -3.72 2.61 2.76
CA TYR A 41 -5.04 2.38 2.21
C TYR A 41 -5.86 1.48 3.11
N ASP A 42 -5.42 0.24 3.30
CA ASP A 42 -6.05 -0.74 4.19
C ASP A 42 -5.11 -1.07 5.35
N PHE A 43 -5.71 -1.32 6.51
CA PHE A 43 -5.05 -1.85 7.71
C PHE A 43 -6.04 -2.79 8.38
N GLU A 44 -5.65 -4.05 8.58
CA GLU A 44 -6.48 -5.12 9.13
C GLU A 44 -5.58 -6.25 9.66
N ASN A 45 -5.78 -6.68 10.91
CA ASN A 45 -5.08 -7.84 11.53
C ASN A 45 -3.57 -7.85 11.24
N ASP A 46 -2.85 -6.78 11.62
CA ASP A 46 -1.40 -6.65 11.42
C ASP A 46 -0.95 -6.68 9.95
N LYS A 47 -1.88 -6.49 9.01
CA LYS A 47 -1.59 -6.35 7.59
C LYS A 47 -1.98 -4.97 7.14
N CYS A 48 -1.16 -4.41 6.27
CA CYS A 48 -1.30 -3.07 5.77
C CYS A 48 -1.15 -3.09 4.24
N ILE A 49 -1.96 -2.31 3.53
CA ILE A 49 -1.78 -2.07 2.09
C ILE A 49 -1.45 -0.61 1.89
N ILE A 50 -0.32 -0.37 1.25
CA ILE A 50 0.16 0.96 0.89
C ILE A 50 0.18 1.13 -0.63
N VAL A 51 0.10 2.38 -1.07
CA VAL A 51 0.29 2.77 -2.47
C VAL A 51 1.49 3.70 -2.57
N VAL A 52 2.32 3.44 -3.58
CA VAL A 52 3.52 4.22 -3.89
C VAL A 52 3.56 4.52 -5.38
N GLN A 53 4.21 5.61 -5.75
CA GLN A 53 4.59 5.87 -7.15
C GLN A 53 5.54 4.77 -7.64
N LEU A 54 5.43 4.36 -8.90
CA LEU A 54 6.23 3.24 -9.42
C LEU A 54 7.73 3.57 -9.40
N GLU A 55 8.05 4.85 -9.59
CA GLU A 55 9.39 5.41 -9.59
C GLU A 55 10.09 5.23 -8.22
N GLN A 56 9.33 5.28 -7.13
CA GLN A 56 9.82 5.15 -5.75
C GLN A 56 9.68 3.73 -5.19
N TYR A 57 9.15 2.80 -5.98
CA TYR A 57 8.81 1.46 -5.53
C TYR A 57 10.00 0.71 -4.94
N GLU A 58 11.15 0.69 -5.63
CA GLU A 58 12.31 -0.07 -5.17
C GLU A 58 12.88 0.49 -3.87
N HIS A 59 12.99 1.82 -3.77
CA HIS A 59 13.46 2.49 -2.55
C HIS A 59 12.54 2.19 -1.35
N VAL A 60 11.22 2.26 -1.55
CA VAL A 60 10.25 1.92 -0.50
C VAL A 60 10.29 0.44 -0.15
N LYS A 61 10.42 -0.44 -1.14
CA LYS A 61 10.52 -1.89 -0.91
C LYS A 61 11.74 -2.25 -0.06
N GLN A 62 12.88 -1.62 -0.33
CA GLN A 62 14.11 -1.81 0.46
C GLN A 62 13.92 -1.35 1.91
N LYS A 63 13.31 -0.18 2.14
CA LYS A 63 13.02 0.30 3.50
C LYS A 63 12.01 -0.56 4.25
N LEU A 64 11.10 -1.21 3.53
CA LEU A 64 10.11 -2.14 4.06
C LEU A 64 10.58 -3.60 3.94
N SER A 65 11.88 -3.86 4.03
CA SER A 65 12.42 -5.23 4.03
C SER A 65 12.63 -5.79 5.44
N SER A 66 12.52 -4.95 6.47
CA SER A 66 12.72 -5.29 7.88
C SER A 66 11.54 -4.87 8.76
N GLU A 67 11.53 -5.36 10.00
CA GLU A 67 10.59 -4.88 11.02
C GLU A 67 10.72 -3.36 11.23
N PRO A 68 9.63 -2.67 11.62
CA PRO A 68 8.31 -3.21 12.00
C PRO A 68 7.33 -3.42 10.83
N ILE A 69 7.69 -3.03 9.59
CA ILE A 69 6.82 -3.19 8.42
C ILE A 69 7.56 -3.93 7.30
N ILE A 70 7.18 -5.18 7.07
CA ILE A 70 7.80 -6.06 6.08
C ILE A 70 6.88 -6.17 4.86
N SER A 71 7.42 -5.86 3.68
CA SER A 71 6.74 -6.03 2.41
C SER A 71 6.66 -7.51 2.02
N VAL A 72 5.45 -8.00 1.73
CA VAL A 72 5.17 -9.40 1.43
C VAL A 72 4.85 -9.61 -0.04
N THR A 73 4.03 -8.73 -0.63
CA THR A 73 3.62 -8.84 -2.04
C THR A 73 3.43 -7.45 -2.65
N SER A 74 3.62 -7.34 -3.97
CA SER A 74 3.28 -6.13 -4.71
C SER A 74 2.50 -6.43 -6.01
N SER A 75 1.72 -5.46 -6.48
CA SER A 75 1.01 -5.55 -7.75
C SER A 75 0.61 -4.18 -8.29
N GLY A 76 0.33 -4.07 -9.60
CA GLY A 76 -0.28 -2.87 -10.18
C GLY A 76 -1.77 -2.71 -9.83
N LYS A 77 -2.40 -3.75 -9.27
CA LYS A 77 -3.84 -3.77 -8.95
C LYS A 77 -4.04 -4.10 -7.47
N ILE A 78 -4.69 -3.20 -6.71
CA ILE A 78 -5.04 -3.43 -5.30
C ILE A 78 -5.80 -4.73 -5.08
N ARG A 79 -6.67 -5.11 -6.03
CA ARG A 79 -7.45 -6.35 -5.96
C ARG A 79 -6.55 -7.58 -5.78
N LEU A 80 -5.46 -7.67 -6.55
CA LEU A 80 -4.51 -8.78 -6.48
C LEU A 80 -3.74 -8.81 -5.16
N VAL A 81 -3.40 -7.63 -4.61
CA VAL A 81 -2.72 -7.55 -3.31
C VAL A 81 -3.66 -8.03 -2.20
N ARG A 82 -4.92 -7.60 -2.21
CA ARG A 82 -5.92 -8.03 -1.23
C ARG A 82 -6.20 -9.52 -1.28
N GLU A 83 -6.33 -10.08 -2.49
CA GLU A 83 -6.53 -11.52 -2.70
C GLU A 83 -5.36 -12.32 -2.10
N ARG A 84 -4.10 -11.92 -2.38
CA ARG A 84 -2.90 -12.60 -1.86
C ARG A 84 -2.69 -12.45 -0.35
N MET A 85 -3.07 -11.31 0.22
CA MET A 85 -2.92 -11.02 1.65
C MET A 85 -4.14 -11.46 2.48
N HIS A 86 -5.18 -12.00 1.82
CA HIS A 86 -6.43 -12.42 2.43
C HIS A 86 -7.14 -11.31 3.22
N PHE A 87 -7.22 -10.10 2.67
CA PHE A 87 -8.02 -9.01 3.27
C PHE A 87 -9.53 -9.31 3.15
N SER A 88 -10.30 -9.02 4.20
CA SER A 88 -11.76 -9.26 4.20
C SER A 88 -12.53 -8.29 3.29
N ARG A 89 -11.95 -7.11 3.02
CA ARG A 89 -12.58 -6.04 2.24
C ARG A 89 -12.72 -6.39 0.76
N LYS A 90 -13.93 -6.78 0.38
CA LYS A 90 -14.34 -6.92 -1.03
C LYS A 90 -14.15 -5.58 -1.79
N PRO A 91 -13.73 -5.60 -3.06
CA PRO A 91 -13.64 -4.39 -3.88
C PRO A 91 -15.00 -3.68 -3.91
N ARG A 92 -15.05 -2.37 -3.65
CA ARG A 92 -16.28 -1.60 -3.87
C ARG A 92 -16.64 -1.71 -5.35
N LYS A 93 -17.78 -2.34 -5.66
CA LYS A 93 -18.38 -2.28 -6.99
C LYS A 93 -18.65 -0.79 -7.28
N ARG A 94 -18.12 -0.31 -8.40
CA ARG A 94 -18.32 1.05 -8.89
C ARG A 94 -19.48 1.05 -9.86
#